data_AF-A0A1I6SJ90-F1
#
_entry.id   AF-A0A1I6SJ90-F1
#
_cell.length_a   1.000
_cell.length_b   1.000
_cell.length_c   1.000
_cell.angle_alpha   90.00
_cell.angle_beta   90.00
_cell.angle_gamma   90.00
#
_symmetry.space_group_name_H-M   'P 1'
#
loop_
_entity.id
_entity.type
_entity.pdbx_description
1 polymer ?
#
loop_
_entity_poly.entity_id
_entity_poly.type
_entity_poly.pdbx_seq_one_letter_code
_entity_poly.pdbx_strand_id
1 'polypeptide(L)'
;MEKTVDISVHFVYSVYIQKVGETMRLVIHNQSDAPIFKQIYDQIKAQIIAGELKQDDALPSIRQLAKDLKVSVITTKRAYEELEHDGFIYTMAKRGSYVKGMNPSLIKEEYLKQIETHLQDALDLADIVGISIAELKALLDVLKSETEGGRK
;
A
#
# COMPACT_ATOMS: atom_id res chain seq x y z
N MET A 1 -16.09 -8.47 -42.72
CA MET A 1 -14.62 -8.65 -42.73
C MET A 1 -14.06 -7.26 -42.57
N GLU A 2 -13.47 -6.87 -41.45
CA GLU A 2 -12.29 -7.46 -40.81
C GLU A 2 -12.29 -6.94 -39.35
N LYS A 3 -12.27 -7.82 -38.34
CA LYS A 3 -12.14 -7.40 -36.94
C LYS A 3 -10.66 -7.28 -36.63
N THR A 4 -10.19 -6.05 -36.47
CA THR A 4 -8.90 -5.72 -35.89
C THR A 4 -8.81 -6.33 -34.50
N VAL A 5 -7.94 -7.33 -34.34
CA VAL A 5 -7.62 -7.90 -33.04
C VAL A 5 -6.62 -6.95 -32.39
N ASP A 6 -7.07 -6.23 -31.36
CA ASP A 6 -6.23 -5.42 -30.49
C ASP A 6 -5.35 -6.37 -29.67
N ILE A 7 -4.09 -6.55 -30.11
CA ILE A 7 -3.11 -7.38 -29.43
C ILE A 7 -2.46 -6.52 -28.34
N SER A 8 -3.20 -6.28 -27.27
CA SER A 8 -2.66 -5.73 -26.03
C SER A 8 -1.85 -6.83 -25.32
N VAL A 9 -0.53 -6.85 -25.55
CA VAL A 9 0.39 -7.80 -24.93
C VAL A 9 0.55 -7.44 -23.44
N HIS A 10 -0.21 -8.11 -22.58
CA HIS A 10 -0.14 -7.95 -21.13
C HIS A 10 1.10 -8.69 -20.60
N PHE A 11 2.18 -7.97 -20.33
CA PHE A 11 3.35 -8.55 -19.66
C PHE A 11 3.12 -8.57 -18.14
N VAL A 12 2.57 -9.67 -17.64
CA VAL A 12 2.48 -9.97 -16.20
C VAL A 12 3.79 -10.64 -15.76
N TYR A 13 4.64 -9.91 -15.03
CA TYR A 13 5.81 -10.51 -14.38
C TYR A 13 5.41 -11.00 -12.99
N SER A 14 5.30 -12.32 -12.81
CA SER A 14 5.21 -12.96 -11.50
C SER A 14 6.60 -13.40 -11.06
N VAL A 15 6.97 -13.11 -9.82
CA VAL A 15 8.24 -13.54 -9.23
C VAL A 15 7.95 -14.38 -7.99
N TYR A 16 8.49 -15.59 -7.97
CA TYR A 16 8.40 -16.53 -6.86
C TYR A 16 9.71 -16.49 -6.06
N ILE A 17 9.65 -16.15 -4.77
CA ILE A 17 10.80 -16.16 -3.84
C ILE A 17 10.71 -17.41 -2.94
N GLN A 18 11.75 -18.25 -2.88
CA GLN A 18 11.89 -19.37 -1.92
C GLN A 18 12.96 -19.03 -0.86
N LYS A 19 12.89 -19.37 0.46
CA LYS A 19 11.87 -19.95 1.36
C LYS A 19 12.38 -19.93 2.83
N VAL A 20 11.63 -19.40 3.81
CA VAL A 20 11.07 -20.07 5.01
C VAL A 20 9.96 -19.14 5.54
N GLY A 21 8.69 -19.55 5.35
CA GLY A 21 7.51 -18.95 5.99
C GLY A 21 7.07 -17.58 5.44
N GLU A 22 6.08 -17.59 4.54
CA GLU A 22 5.33 -16.42 4.03
C GLU A 22 6.11 -15.54 3.01
N THR A 23 5.54 -15.42 1.80
CA THR A 23 6.23 -14.89 0.61
C THR A 23 5.75 -13.48 0.32
N MET A 24 6.68 -12.52 0.30
CA MET A 24 6.45 -11.19 -0.22
C MET A 24 6.03 -11.27 -1.70
N ARG A 25 4.83 -10.79 -2.04
CA ARG A 25 4.30 -10.81 -3.42
C ARG A 25 4.15 -9.39 -3.94
N LEU A 26 4.77 -9.10 -5.07
CA LEU A 26 4.66 -7.81 -5.75
C LEU A 26 4.24 -8.02 -7.21
N VAL A 27 3.36 -7.14 -7.70
CA VAL A 27 2.89 -7.10 -9.08
C VAL A 27 3.19 -5.71 -9.64
N ILE A 28 3.96 -5.64 -10.73
CA ILE A 28 4.38 -4.39 -11.35
C ILE A 28 3.63 -4.18 -12.67
N HIS A 29 3.01 -3.01 -12.81
CA HIS A 29 2.33 -2.58 -14.02
C HIS A 29 3.12 -1.45 -14.68
N ASN A 30 3.78 -1.75 -15.80
CA ASN A 30 4.65 -0.77 -16.46
C ASN A 30 3.88 0.32 -17.24
N GLN A 31 2.57 0.12 -17.47
CA GLN A 31 1.68 1.03 -18.19
C GLN A 31 0.69 1.76 -17.28
N SER A 32 0.83 1.63 -15.96
CA SER A 32 0.00 2.41 -15.02
C SER A 32 0.51 3.84 -14.88
N ASP A 33 -0.38 4.77 -14.53
CA ASP A 33 -0.02 6.15 -14.21
C ASP A 33 0.90 6.28 -12.98
N ALA A 34 0.94 5.26 -12.11
CA ALA A 34 1.79 5.23 -10.93
C ALA A 34 3.24 4.85 -11.28
N PRO A 35 4.25 5.64 -10.86
CA PRO A 35 5.65 5.26 -11.01
C PRO A 35 5.96 3.92 -10.33
N ILE A 36 6.83 3.10 -10.96
CA ILE A 36 7.16 1.76 -10.47
C ILE A 36 7.68 1.75 -9.02
N PHE A 37 8.51 2.72 -8.63
CA PHE A 37 9.01 2.79 -7.26
C PHE A 37 7.86 2.94 -6.24
N LYS A 38 6.81 3.69 -6.61
CA LYS A 38 5.64 3.90 -5.77
C LYS A 38 4.79 2.63 -5.68
N GLN A 39 4.64 1.90 -6.79
CA GLN A 39 3.97 0.59 -6.78
C GLN A 39 4.67 -0.42 -5.85
N ILE A 40 6.01 -0.42 -5.83
CA ILE A 40 6.80 -1.25 -4.92
C ILE A 40 6.56 -0.79 -3.48
N TYR A 41 6.74 0.50 -3.19
CA TYR A 41 6.52 1.08 -1.87
C TYR A 41 5.14 0.74 -1.31
N ASP A 42 4.07 1.02 -2.07
CA ASP A 42 2.68 0.86 -1.62
C ASP A 42 2.35 -0.60 -1.31
N GLN A 43 2.83 -1.55 -2.13
CA GLN A 43 2.57 -2.97 -1.92
C GLN A 43 3.34 -3.56 -0.74
N ILE A 44 4.58 -3.12 -0.50
CA ILE A 44 5.36 -3.56 0.67
C ILE A 44 4.74 -3.01 1.94
N LYS A 45 4.41 -1.72 1.94
CA LYS A 45 3.70 -1.05 3.03
C LYS A 45 2.38 -1.75 3.35
N ALA A 46 1.59 -2.09 2.35
CA ALA A 46 0.33 -2.81 2.55
C ALA A 46 0.54 -4.17 3.22
N GLN A 47 1.56 -4.94 2.80
CA GLN A 47 1.89 -6.24 3.41
C GLN A 47 2.38 -6.11 4.86
N ILE A 48 3.16 -5.07 5.19
CA ILE A 48 3.58 -4.77 6.55
C ILE A 48 2.37 -4.40 7.42
N ILE A 49 1.49 -3.52 6.93
CA ILE A 49 0.27 -3.10 7.65
C ILE A 49 -0.69 -4.27 7.84
N ALA A 50 -0.82 -5.15 6.84
CA ALA A 50 -1.64 -6.36 6.93
C ALA A 50 -1.05 -7.43 7.87
N GLY A 51 0.20 -7.27 8.33
CA GLY A 51 0.90 -8.24 9.15
C GLY A 51 1.38 -9.49 8.40
N GLU A 52 1.34 -9.46 7.06
CA GLU A 52 1.93 -10.50 6.21
C GLU A 52 3.47 -10.46 6.27
N LEU A 53 4.02 -9.25 6.39
CA LEU A 53 5.42 -9.01 6.71
C LEU A 53 5.53 -8.57 8.16
N LYS A 54 6.18 -9.39 8.99
CA LYS A 54 6.29 -9.21 10.43
C LYS A 54 7.53 -8.43 10.80
N GLN A 55 7.53 -7.89 12.02
CA GLN A 55 8.71 -7.25 12.59
C GLN A 55 9.95 -8.14 12.44
N ASP A 56 11.05 -7.53 12.03
CA ASP A 56 12.36 -8.16 11.85
C ASP A 56 12.43 -9.19 10.72
N ASP A 57 11.37 -9.32 9.91
CA ASP A 57 11.44 -10.10 8.67
C ASP A 57 12.46 -9.47 7.71
N ALA A 58 13.33 -10.33 7.17
CA ALA A 58 14.35 -9.92 6.22
C ALA A 58 13.72 -9.65 4.85
N LEU A 59 13.92 -8.44 4.33
CA LEU A 59 13.53 -8.10 2.98
C LEU A 59 14.59 -8.53 1.97
N PRO A 60 14.21 -8.80 0.70
CA PRO A 60 15.16 -9.03 -0.36
C PRO A 60 16.15 -7.87 -0.45
N SER A 61 17.41 -8.16 -0.81
CA SER A 61 18.35 -7.08 -1.11
C SER A 61 17.84 -6.25 -2.29
N ILE A 62 18.16 -4.95 -2.32
CA ILE A 62 17.77 -4.03 -3.42
C ILE A 62 18.13 -4.64 -4.79
N ARG A 63 19.31 -5.24 -4.93
CA ARG A 63 19.78 -5.85 -6.18
C ARG A 63 18.98 -7.10 -6.55
N GLN A 64 18.66 -7.92 -5.55
CA GLN A 64 17.85 -9.12 -5.75
C GLN A 64 16.43 -8.73 -6.18
N LEU A 65 15.80 -7.78 -5.47
CA LEU A 65 14.48 -7.29 -5.79
C LEU A 65 14.42 -6.66 -7.20
N ALA A 66 15.43 -5.89 -7.58
CA ALA A 66 15.52 -5.29 -8.91
C ALA A 66 15.56 -6.37 -10.01
N LYS A 67 16.39 -7.41 -9.81
CA LYS A 67 16.53 -8.53 -10.73
C LYS A 67 15.22 -9.30 -10.87
N ASP A 68 14.57 -9.57 -9.74
CA ASP A 68 13.33 -10.32 -9.66
C ASP A 68 12.20 -9.58 -10.39
N LEU A 69 11.97 -8.31 -10.04
CA LEU A 69 10.92 -7.50 -10.66
C LEU A 69 11.26 -7.03 -12.08
N LYS A 70 12.51 -7.27 -12.56
CA LYS A 70 13.04 -6.76 -13.83
C LYS A 70 12.95 -5.24 -13.95
N VAL A 71 13.26 -4.54 -12.86
CA VAL A 71 13.25 -3.07 -12.77
C VAL A 71 14.66 -2.54 -12.50
N SER A 72 14.85 -1.22 -12.63
CA SER A 72 16.15 -0.63 -12.34
C SER A 72 16.48 -0.70 -10.84
N VAL A 73 17.76 -0.91 -10.52
CA VAL A 73 18.25 -0.89 -9.12
C VAL A 73 17.91 0.44 -8.43
N ILE A 74 17.96 1.55 -9.17
CA ILE A 74 17.62 2.90 -8.69
C ILE A 74 16.15 2.96 -8.25
N THR A 75 15.25 2.33 -9.02
CA THR A 75 13.81 2.28 -8.72
C THR A 75 13.53 1.55 -7.40
N THR A 76 14.13 0.37 -7.20
CA THR A 76 14.02 -0.38 -5.94
C THR A 76 14.71 0.32 -4.78
N LYS A 77 15.85 0.97 -5.02
CA LYS A 77 16.56 1.74 -3.99
C LYS A 77 15.69 2.87 -3.47
N ARG A 78 15.09 3.64 -4.38
CA ARG A 78 14.15 4.71 -4.03
C ARG A 78 12.97 4.17 -3.21
N ALA A 79 12.36 3.06 -3.64
CA ALA A 79 11.26 2.47 -2.87
C ALA A 79 11.65 2.11 -1.43
N TYR A 80 12.85 1.55 -1.24
CA TYR A 80 13.36 1.20 0.10
C TYR A 80 13.71 2.43 0.92
N GLU A 81 14.28 3.47 0.31
CA GLU A 81 14.58 4.74 0.98
C GLU A 81 13.30 5.41 1.51
N GLU A 82 12.22 5.42 0.72
CA GLU A 82 10.91 5.95 1.15
C GLU A 82 10.28 5.10 2.27
N LEU A 83 10.38 3.76 2.18
CA LEU A 83 9.92 2.86 3.26
C LEU A 83 10.71 3.07 4.56
N GLU A 84 12.01 3.30 4.46
CA GLU A 84 12.88 3.54 5.63
C GLU A 84 12.62 4.92 6.23
N HIS A 85 12.48 5.94 5.37
CA HIS A 85 12.09 7.30 5.75
C HIS A 85 10.78 7.32 6.54
N ASP A 86 9.77 6.62 6.04
CA ASP A 86 8.46 6.53 6.69
C ASP A 86 8.41 5.53 7.86
N GLY A 87 9.53 4.87 8.15
CA GLY A 87 9.69 4.00 9.31
C GLY A 87 9.03 2.63 9.19
N PHE A 88 8.75 2.15 7.98
CA PHE A 88 8.27 0.79 7.73
C PHE A 88 9.39 -0.25 7.74
N ILE A 89 10.61 0.15 7.39
CA ILE A 89 11.78 -0.73 7.36
C ILE A 89 12.97 -0.06 8.05
N TYR A 90 13.99 -0.84 8.36
CA TYR A 90 15.29 -0.34 8.78
C TYR A 90 16.41 -1.09 8.06
N THR A 91 17.46 -0.38 7.69
CA THR A 91 18.62 -0.98 7.03
C THR A 91 19.78 -1.15 8.00
N MET A 92 20.28 -2.37 8.13
CA MET A 92 21.52 -2.65 8.83
C MET A 92 22.67 -2.77 7.81
N ALA A 93 23.64 -1.87 7.91
CA ALA A 93 24.81 -1.88 7.03
C ALA A 93 25.46 -3.28 7.01
N LYS A 94 25.68 -3.81 5.79
CA LYS A 94 26.25 -5.15 5.52
C LYS A 94 25.41 -6.35 5.97
N ARG A 95 24.20 -6.15 6.51
CA ARG A 95 23.30 -7.24 6.94
C ARG A 95 22.00 -7.32 6.15
N GLY A 96 21.53 -6.20 5.61
CA GLY A 96 20.34 -6.16 4.77
C GLY A 96 19.30 -5.16 5.30
N SER A 97 18.10 -5.22 4.74
CA SER A 97 16.97 -4.40 5.17
C SER A 97 15.92 -5.31 5.80
N TYR A 98 15.31 -4.83 6.89
CA TYR A 98 14.37 -5.59 7.70
C TYR A 98 13.12 -4.77 7.95
N VAL A 99 11.99 -5.44 8.13
CA VAL A 99 10.73 -4.78 8.48
C VAL A 99 10.86 -4.20 9.88
N LYS A 100 10.63 -2.89 10.00
CA LYS A 100 10.55 -2.25 11.30
C LYS A 100 9.19 -2.62 11.88
N GLY A 101 9.20 -3.20 13.08
CA GLY A 101 7.98 -3.57 13.77
C GLY A 101 7.13 -2.35 14.10
N MET A 102 6.26 -1.97 13.18
CA MET A 102 5.06 -1.25 13.56
C MET A 102 4.05 -2.34 13.92
N ASN A 103 3.73 -2.47 15.21
CA ASN A 103 2.71 -3.41 15.64
C ASN A 103 1.41 -3.06 14.90
N PRO A 104 0.84 -3.93 14.05
CA PRO A 104 -0.36 -3.62 13.28
C PRO A 104 -1.53 -3.20 14.17
N SER A 105 -1.57 -3.69 15.42
CA SER A 105 -2.53 -3.22 16.42
C SER A 105 -2.30 -1.77 16.83
N LEU A 106 -1.04 -1.31 17.00
CA LEU A 106 -0.72 0.09 17.27
C LEU A 106 -1.00 1.00 16.07
N ILE A 107 -0.71 0.55 14.84
CA ILE A 107 -1.05 1.30 13.62
C ILE A 107 -2.57 1.43 13.49
N LYS A 108 -3.29 0.32 13.65
CA LYS A 108 -4.75 0.31 13.62
C LYS A 108 -5.32 1.21 14.72
N GLU A 109 -4.76 1.17 15.92
CA GLU A 109 -5.16 2.03 17.03
C GLU A 109 -4.93 3.51 16.71
N GLU A 110 -3.80 3.85 16.08
CA GLU A 110 -3.50 5.22 15.65
C GLU A 110 -4.48 5.71 14.57
N TYR A 111 -4.76 4.90 13.55
CA TYR A 111 -5.77 5.24 12.55
C TYR A 111 -7.18 5.32 13.15
N LEU A 112 -7.51 4.46 14.11
CA LEU A 112 -8.79 4.55 14.83
C LEU A 112 -8.91 5.85 15.62
N LYS A 113 -7.83 6.32 16.29
CA LYS A 113 -7.79 7.62 16.97
C LYS A 113 -7.99 8.78 16.00
N GLN A 114 -7.36 8.72 14.82
CA GLN A 114 -7.54 9.74 13.79
C GLN A 114 -8.98 9.76 13.26
N ILE A 115 -9.56 8.58 12.98
CA ILE A 115 -10.97 8.46 12.58
C ILE A 115 -11.88 9.02 13.66
N GLU A 116 -11.66 8.68 14.92
CA GLU A 116 -12.43 9.18 16.05
C GLU A 116 -12.38 10.71 16.15
N THR A 117 -11.19 11.29 15.98
CA THR A 117 -11.00 12.75 15.95
C THR A 117 -11.82 13.39 14.83
N HIS A 118 -11.73 12.87 13.61
CA HIS A 118 -12.48 13.41 12.47
C HIS A 118 -13.99 13.23 12.62
N LEU A 119 -14.44 12.14 13.22
CA LEU A 119 -15.86 11.93 13.51
C LEU A 119 -16.35 12.90 14.59
N GLN A 120 -15.52 13.24 15.58
CA GLN A 120 -15.85 14.27 16.56
C GLN A 120 -15.97 15.65 15.91
N ASP A 121 -15.02 16.04 15.05
CA ASP A 121 -15.10 17.29 14.29
C ASP A 121 -16.38 17.35 13.44
N ALA A 122 -16.77 16.21 12.84
CA ALA A 122 -17.99 16.11 12.06
C ALA A 122 -19.26 16.22 12.91
N LEU A 123 -19.25 15.68 14.13
CA LEU A 123 -20.35 15.84 15.10
C LEU A 123 -20.49 17.29 15.56
N ASP A 124 -19.38 17.97 15.87
CA ASP A 124 -19.39 19.36 16.28
C ASP A 124 -19.97 20.26 15.17
N LEU A 125 -19.60 20.01 13.91
CA LEU A 125 -20.18 20.68 12.75
C LEU A 125 -21.65 20.33 12.54
N ALA A 126 -22.04 19.08 12.75
CA ALA A 126 -23.43 18.65 12.65
C ALA A 126 -24.33 19.37 13.65
N ASP A 127 -23.85 19.56 14.89
CA ASP A 127 -24.55 20.31 15.93
C ASP A 127 -24.70 21.80 15.57
N ILE A 128 -23.68 22.41 14.96
CA ILE A 128 -23.75 23.80 14.49
C ILE A 128 -24.82 23.97 13.40
N VAL A 129 -24.90 23.03 12.47
CA VAL A 129 -25.87 23.08 11.36
C VAL A 129 -27.25 22.55 11.79
N GLY A 130 -27.33 21.87 12.93
CA GLY A 130 -28.57 21.32 13.48
C GLY A 130 -29.04 20.04 12.80
N ILE A 131 -28.13 19.25 12.23
CA ILE A 131 -28.48 17.95 11.65
C ILE A 131 -28.33 16.83 12.70
N SER A 132 -29.22 15.85 12.63
CA SER A 132 -29.22 14.70 13.52
C SER A 132 -28.11 13.71 13.15
N ILE A 133 -27.71 12.88 14.11
CA ILE A 133 -26.76 11.78 13.86
C ILE A 133 -27.25 10.79 12.80
N ALA A 134 -28.57 10.66 12.62
CA ALA A 134 -29.17 9.83 11.59
C ALA A 134 -28.92 10.41 10.19
N GLU A 135 -29.03 11.73 10.04
CA GLU A 135 -28.72 12.44 8.79
C GLU A 135 -27.22 12.42 8.50
N LEU A 136 -26.37 12.59 9.52
CA LEU A 136 -24.92 12.47 9.36
C LEU A 136 -24.51 11.06 8.89
N LYS A 137 -25.13 10.01 9.43
CA LYS A 137 -24.93 8.62 8.95
C LYS A 137 -25.39 8.45 7.50
N ALA A 138 -26.54 9.02 7.13
CA ALA A 138 -27.01 8.99 5.74
C ALA A 138 -26.03 9.69 4.78
N LEU A 139 -25.42 10.81 5.19
CA LEU A 139 -24.36 11.47 4.41
C LEU A 139 -23.13 10.57 4.22
N LEU A 140 -22.70 9.86 5.26
CA LEU A 140 -21.60 8.89 5.16
C LEU A 140 -21.93 7.76 4.17
N ASP A 141 -23.17 7.25 4.18
CA ASP A 141 -23.62 6.22 3.23
C ASP A 141 -23.62 6.73 1.79
N VAL A 142 -24.04 7.98 1.56
CA VAL A 142 -23.99 8.62 0.24
C VAL A 142 -22.55 8.74 -0.25
N LEU A 143 -21.63 9.26 0.57
CA LEU A 143 -20.21 9.39 0.22
C LEU A 143 -19.55 8.05 -0.12
N LYS A 144 -19.93 6.98 0.60
CA LYS A 144 -19.46 5.64 0.30
C LYS A 144 -19.90 5.19 -1.11
N SER A 145 -21.14 5.47 -1.49
CA SER A 145 -21.68 5.09 -2.81
C SER A 145 -21.06 5.87 -3.98
N GLU A 146 -20.68 7.14 -3.78
CA GLU A 146 -19.99 7.95 -4.79
C GLU A 146 -18.57 7.46 -5.09
N THR A 147 -17.89 6.92 -4.07
CA THR A 147 -16.52 6.41 -4.19
C THR A 147 -16.46 5.06 -4.92
N GLU A 148 -17.53 4.26 -4.84
CA GLU A 148 -17.67 2.99 -5.56
C GLU A 148 -18.12 3.18 -7.03
N GLY A 149 -18.73 4.32 -7.37
CA GLY A 149 -19.26 4.64 -8.70
C GLY A 149 -18.25 5.14 -9.74
N GLY A 150 -17.03 5.52 -9.34
CA GLY A 150 -15.99 6.10 -10.22
C GLY A 150 -15.09 5.10 -10.95
N ARG A 151 -15.37 3.80 -10.91
CA ARG A 151 -14.59 2.73 -11.59
C ARG A 151 -15.43 1.93 -12.58
N LYS A 152 -16.22 2.60 -13.43
CA LYS A 152 -16.77 1.98 -14.63
C LYS A 152 -16.12 2.58 -15.87
#